data_AF-A0A353F097-F1
#
_entry.id   AF-A0A353F097-F1
#
_cell.length_a   1.000
_cell.length_b   1.000
_cell.length_c   1.000
_cell.angle_alpha   90.00
_cell.angle_beta   90.00
_cell.angle_gamma   90.00
#
_symmetry.space_group_name_H-M   'P 1'
#
loop_
_entity.id
_entity.type
_entity.pdbx_description
1 polymer ?
#
loop_
_entity_poly.entity_id
_entity_poly.type
_entity_poly.pdbx_seq_one_letter_code
_entity_poly.pdbx_strand_id
1 'polypeptide(L)'
;YLGYLSAGENTAFLPGAFLSTMKGIVAESDHRHASMLFKLSVEMAMLMNIIAATQEIDKLTLERLRGECVKEVKRLNGTFSMEDAVNWQNS
;
A
#
# COMPACT_ATOMS: atom_id res chain seq x y z
N TYR A 1 36.90 23.76 -27.48
CA TYR A 1 35.83 24.59 -28.07
C TYR A 1 34.67 23.73 -28.58
N LEU A 2 34.89 22.74 -29.46
CA LEU A 2 33.85 21.77 -29.87
C LEU A 2 33.24 20.97 -28.70
N GLY A 3 34.05 20.54 -27.72
CA GLY A 3 33.54 19.88 -26.50
C GLY A 3 32.75 20.78 -25.53
N TYR A 4 32.92 22.11 -25.61
CA TYR A 4 32.14 23.07 -24.80
C TYR A 4 30.80 23.39 -25.47
N LEU A 5 30.78 23.46 -26.81
CA LEU A 5 29.55 23.55 -27.61
C LEU A 5 28.71 22.27 -27.49
N SER A 6 29.34 21.08 -27.52
CA SER A 6 28.63 19.82 -27.23
C SER A 6 28.22 19.69 -25.76
N ALA A 7 28.93 20.31 -24.81
CA ALA A 7 28.50 20.34 -23.41
C ALA A 7 27.25 21.22 -23.18
N GLY A 8 27.06 22.27 -23.99
CA GLY A 8 25.84 23.10 -23.94
C GLY A 8 24.56 22.35 -24.34
N GLU A 9 24.64 21.41 -25.26
CA GLU A 9 23.51 20.52 -25.64
C GLU A 9 23.41 19.26 -24.77
N ASN A 10 24.54 18.69 -24.35
CA ASN A 10 24.58 17.41 -23.62
C ASN A 10 24.25 17.56 -22.12
N THR A 11 24.43 18.75 -21.53
CA THR A 11 24.04 19.02 -20.14
C THR A 11 22.52 19.16 -19.94
N ALA A 12 21.75 19.42 -21.00
CA ALA A 12 20.29 19.43 -20.95
C ALA A 12 19.68 18.01 -21.07
N PHE A 13 20.41 17.08 -21.70
CA PHE A 13 19.97 15.69 -21.88
C PHE A 13 20.05 14.87 -20.58
N LEU A 14 21.06 15.14 -19.74
CA LEU A 14 21.27 14.41 -18.48
C LEU A 14 20.13 14.60 -17.45
N PRO A 15 19.63 15.82 -17.18
CA PRO A 15 18.47 16.01 -16.32
C PRO A 15 17.19 15.37 -16.87
N GLY A 16 16.98 15.44 -18.19
CA GLY A 16 15.81 14.86 -18.85
C GLY A 16 15.81 13.33 -18.80
N ALA A 17 16.93 12.70 -19.13
CA ALA A 17 17.11 11.26 -19.04
C ALA A 17 17.00 10.77 -17.58
N PHE A 18 17.64 11.45 -16.63
CA PHE A 18 17.56 11.11 -15.21
C PHE A 18 16.14 11.21 -14.66
N LEU A 19 15.42 12.30 -14.97
CA LEU A 19 14.02 12.48 -14.57
C LEU A 19 13.12 11.41 -15.22
N SER A 20 13.37 11.06 -16.48
CA SER A 20 12.65 9.98 -17.17
C SER A 20 12.88 8.63 -16.51
N THR A 21 14.11 8.30 -16.15
CA THR A 21 14.44 7.08 -15.39
C THR A 21 13.77 7.06 -14.02
N MET A 22 13.80 8.16 -13.27
CA MET A 22 13.08 8.26 -11.99
C MET A 22 11.57 8.04 -12.16
N LYS A 23 10.95 8.66 -13.17
CA LYS A 23 9.54 8.43 -13.50
C LYS A 23 9.27 6.96 -13.84
N GLY A 24 10.17 6.33 -14.60
CA GLY A 24 10.10 4.90 -14.93
C GLY A 24 10.19 4.01 -13.69
N ILE A 25 11.09 4.30 -12.75
CA ILE A 25 11.24 3.55 -11.49
C ILE A 25 9.97 3.66 -10.63
N VAL A 26 9.43 4.87 -10.48
CA VAL A 26 8.19 5.09 -9.70
C VAL A 26 7.02 4.38 -10.37
N ALA A 27 6.85 4.52 -11.68
CA ALA A 27 5.77 3.87 -12.42
C ALA A 27 5.85 2.33 -12.31
N GLU A 28 7.05 1.76 -12.42
CA GLU A 28 7.25 0.31 -12.26
C GLU A 28 6.99 -0.13 -10.81
N SER A 29 7.38 0.69 -9.83
CA SER A 29 7.09 0.41 -8.43
C SER A 29 5.59 0.45 -8.14
N ASP A 30 4.87 1.44 -8.65
CA ASP A 30 3.42 1.56 -8.50
C ASP A 30 2.71 0.41 -9.18
N HIS A 31 3.17 -0.01 -10.37
CA HIS A 31 2.61 -1.17 -11.06
C HIS A 31 2.80 -2.46 -10.26
N ARG A 32 4.01 -2.69 -9.74
CA ARG A 32 4.31 -3.84 -8.87
C ARG A 32 3.49 -3.80 -7.58
N HIS A 33 3.38 -2.64 -6.94
CA HIS A 33 2.58 -2.45 -5.73
C HIS A 33 1.10 -2.72 -5.98
N ALA A 34 0.52 -2.16 -7.05
CA ALA A 34 -0.88 -2.40 -7.44
C ALA A 34 -1.13 -3.90 -7.67
N SER A 35 -0.22 -4.58 -8.35
CA SER A 35 -0.30 -6.03 -8.60
C SER A 35 -0.21 -6.86 -7.32
N MET A 36 0.66 -6.48 -6.38
CA MET A 36 0.76 -7.15 -5.08
C MET A 36 -0.49 -6.88 -4.20
N LEU A 37 -0.98 -5.64 -4.18
CA LEU A 37 -2.21 -5.27 -3.46
C LEU A 37 -3.42 -6.02 -4.01
N PHE A 38 -3.51 -6.19 -5.33
CA PHE A 38 -4.58 -6.98 -5.94
C PHE A 38 -4.54 -8.44 -5.48
N LYS A 39 -3.37 -9.10 -5.57
CA LYS A 39 -3.22 -10.49 -5.10
C LYS A 39 -3.56 -10.63 -3.61
N LEU A 40 -3.07 -9.72 -2.77
CA LEU A 40 -3.39 -9.69 -1.34
C LEU A 40 -4.90 -9.48 -1.10
N SER A 41 -5.55 -8.63 -1.89
CA SER A 41 -6.99 -8.38 -1.78
C SER A 41 -7.81 -9.63 -2.13
N VAL A 42 -7.38 -10.41 -3.13
CA VAL A 42 -8.01 -11.69 -3.48
C VAL A 42 -7.90 -12.68 -2.33
N GLU A 43 -6.71 -12.86 -1.75
CA GLU A 43 -6.50 -13.75 -0.60
C GLU A 43 -7.33 -13.29 0.61
N MET A 44 -7.35 -11.98 0.91
CA MET A 44 -8.15 -11.43 2.00
C MET A 44 -9.65 -11.63 1.78
N ALA A 45 -10.14 -11.48 0.55
CA ALA A 45 -11.53 -11.74 0.21
C ALA A 45 -11.90 -13.21 0.42
N MET A 46 -11.04 -14.14 0.00
CA MET A 46 -11.23 -15.57 0.23
C MET A 46 -11.25 -15.89 1.72
N LEU A 47 -10.29 -15.39 2.50
CA LEU A 47 -10.23 -15.57 3.95
C LEU A 47 -11.49 -15.03 4.65
N MET A 48 -11.94 -13.83 4.28
CA MET A 48 -13.18 -13.25 4.83
C MET A 48 -14.41 -14.12 4.54
N ASN A 49 -14.53 -14.67 3.32
CA ASN A 49 -15.63 -15.56 2.96
C ASN A 49 -15.58 -16.88 3.73
N ILE A 50 -14.39 -17.47 3.90
CA ILE A 50 -14.22 -18.70 4.68
C ILE A 50 -14.59 -18.47 6.14
N ILE A 51 -14.12 -17.37 6.75
CA ILE A 51 -14.45 -17.02 8.13
C ILE A 51 -15.96 -16.80 8.29
N ALA A 52 -16.59 -16.04 7.38
CA ALA A 52 -18.03 -15.81 7.42
C ALA A 52 -18.86 -17.09 7.21
N ALA A 53 -18.35 -18.07 6.47
CA ALA A 53 -19.01 -19.36 6.29
C ALA A 53 -18.80 -20.32 7.47
N THR A 54 -17.74 -20.15 8.26
CA THR A 54 -17.37 -21.05 9.36
C THR A 54 -17.77 -20.52 10.73
N GLN A 55 -18.02 -19.21 10.86
CA GLN A 55 -18.37 -18.55 12.10
C GLN A 55 -19.70 -17.81 11.95
N GLU A 56 -20.57 -17.89 12.95
CA GLU A 56 -21.77 -17.07 13.02
C GLU A 56 -21.38 -15.64 13.42
N ILE A 57 -21.08 -14.80 12.42
CA ILE A 57 -20.73 -13.40 12.64
C ILE A 57 -21.99 -12.54 12.55
N ASP A 58 -22.36 -11.91 13.66
CA ASP A 58 -23.39 -10.88 13.68
C ASP A 58 -22.92 -9.62 12.92
N LYS A 59 -23.82 -9.07 12.10
CA LYS A 59 -23.53 -7.93 11.24
C LYS A 59 -23.20 -6.66 12.04
N LEU A 60 -23.89 -6.41 13.15
CA LEU A 60 -23.66 -5.24 14.00
C LEU A 60 -22.26 -5.30 14.64
N THR A 61 -21.86 -6.48 15.09
CA THR A 61 -20.54 -6.75 15.67
C THR A 61 -19.43 -6.53 14.63
N LEU A 62 -19.64 -6.98 13.38
CA LEU A 62 -18.68 -6.76 12.29
C LEU A 62 -18.54 -5.28 11.92
N GLU A 63 -19.64 -4.53 11.85
CA GLU A 63 -19.61 -3.09 11.57
C GLU A 63 -18.88 -2.31 12.67
N ARG A 64 -19.13 -2.66 13.95
CA ARG A 64 -18.42 -2.09 15.10
C ARG A 64 -16.92 -2.39 15.04
N LEU A 65 -16.55 -3.65 14.82
CA LEU A 65 -15.14 -4.07 14.68
C LEU A 65 -14.44 -3.27 13.58
N ARG A 66 -15.07 -3.12 12.41
CA ARG A 66 -14.52 -2.33 11.31
C ARG A 66 -14.30 -0.87 11.70
N GLY A 67 -15.27 -0.26 12.40
CA GLY A 67 -15.15 1.11 12.89
C GLY A 67 -13.96 1.29 13.83
N GLU A 68 -13.77 0.37 14.78
CA GLU A 68 -12.66 0.41 15.73
C GLU A 68 -11.30 0.17 15.06
N CYS A 69 -11.19 -0.83 14.18
CA CYS A 69 -9.95 -1.04 13.42
C CYS A 69 -9.55 0.20 12.61
N VAL A 70 -10.51 0.89 11.98
CA VAL A 70 -10.23 2.14 11.25
C VAL A 70 -9.74 3.25 12.19
N LYS A 71 -10.36 3.40 13.37
CA LYS A 71 -9.92 4.39 14.37
C LYS A 71 -8.50 4.09 14.84
N GLU A 72 -8.19 2.82 15.13
CA GLU A 72 -6.88 2.42 15.63
C GLU A 72 -5.78 2.57 14.58
N VAL A 73 -6.02 2.13 13.36
CA VAL A 73 -5.09 2.35 12.24
C VAL A 73 -4.81 3.84 12.03
N LYS A 74 -5.83 4.70 12.16
CA LYS A 74 -5.64 6.16 12.10
C LYS A 74 -4.87 6.70 13.30
N ARG A 75 -5.18 6.25 14.51
CA ARG A 75 -4.53 6.67 15.76
C ARG A 75 -3.05 6.29 15.77
N LEU A 76 -2.72 5.13 15.22
CA LEU A 76 -1.39 4.52 15.21
C LEU A 76 -0.62 4.74 13.89
N ASN A 77 -1.13 5.55 12.95
CA ASN A 77 -0.50 5.76 11.64
C ASN A 77 -0.14 4.46 10.90
N GLY A 78 -1.00 3.45 11.00
CA GLY A 78 -0.80 2.15 10.37
C GLY A 78 0.01 1.13 11.19
N THR A 79 0.56 1.49 12.35
CA THR A 79 1.26 0.53 13.23
C THR A 79 0.29 -0.19 14.17
N PHE A 80 -0.68 -0.90 13.60
CA PHE A 80 -1.61 -1.74 14.37
C PHE A 80 -1.07 -3.17 14.44
N SER A 81 -0.86 -3.69 15.64
CA SER A 81 -0.31 -5.02 15.89
C SER A 81 -1.38 -6.02 16.32
N MET A 82 -1.03 -7.31 16.33
CA MET A 82 -1.91 -8.34 16.87
C MET A 82 -2.07 -8.24 18.38
N GLU A 83 -1.07 -7.73 19.11
CA GLU A 83 -1.20 -7.46 20.55
C GLU A 83 -2.28 -6.41 20.81
N ASP A 84 -2.34 -5.36 19.99
CA ASP A 84 -3.40 -4.35 20.06
C ASP A 84 -4.78 -4.97 19.81
N ALA A 85 -4.89 -5.87 18.82
CA ALA A 85 -6.13 -6.58 18.52
C ALA A 85 -6.58 -7.49 19.68
N VAL A 86 -5.65 -8.23 20.30
CA VAL A 86 -5.93 -9.12 21.43
C VAL A 86 -6.34 -8.32 22.67
N ASN A 87 -5.65 -7.23 22.97
CA ASN A 87 -6.01 -6.35 24.07
C ASN A 87 -7.44 -5.82 23.91
N TRP A 88 -7.83 -5.45 22.67
CA TRP A 88 -9.19 -5.01 22.38
C TRP A 88 -10.24 -6.10 22.57
N GLN A 89 -10.02 -7.31 22.06
CA GLN A 89 -10.99 -8.41 22.17
C GLN A 89 -11.25 -8.85 23.62
N ASN A 90 -10.28 -8.63 24.51
CA ASN A 90 -10.36 -8.99 25.92
C ASN A 90 -10.83 -7.83 26.82
N SER A 91 -11.16 -6.66 26.26
CA SER A 91 -11.59 -5.45 27.00
C SER A 91 -13.11 -5.29 27.07
#